data_AF-A0A354NZJ5-F1
#
_entry.id   AF-A0A354NZJ5-F1
#
_cell.length_a   1.000
_cell.length_b   1.000
_cell.length_c   1.000
_cell.angle_alpha   90.00
_cell.angle_beta   90.00
_cell.angle_gamma   90.00
#
_symmetry.space_group_name_H-M   'P 1'
#
loop_
_entity.id
_entity.type
_entity.pdbx_description
1 polymer ?
#
loop_
_entity_poly.entity_id
_entity_poly.type
_entity_poly.pdbx_seq_one_letter_code
_entity_poly.pdbx_strand_id
1 'polypeptide(L)'
;ATIARRIADEYTDGNPGKPRFVAGVLGPLNKMLSLSPDVGDPGYREVTFDEVVAAYTECARALLDGGAQILLVETIYDTLNGKAAL
;
A
#
# COMPACT_ATOMS: atom_id res chain seq x y z
N ALA A 1 1.15 10.51 -4.42
CA ALA A 1 0.94 10.19 -5.85
C ALA A 1 1.01 11.41 -6.78
N THR A 2 0.74 12.63 -6.31
CA THR A 2 0.60 13.85 -7.13
C THR A 2 1.74 14.13 -8.10
N ILE A 3 3.00 13.98 -7.67
CA ILE A 3 4.18 14.20 -8.52
C ILE A 3 4.18 13.22 -9.69
N ALA A 4 3.96 11.93 -9.42
CA ALA A 4 3.90 10.89 -10.45
C ALA A 4 2.74 11.13 -11.41
N ARG A 5 1.56 11.52 -10.91
CA ARG A 5 0.39 11.83 -11.74
C ARG A 5 0.68 12.97 -12.71
N ARG A 6 1.22 14.08 -12.23
CA ARG A 6 1.58 15.23 -13.06
C ARG A 6 2.54 14.86 -14.20
N ILE A 7 3.58 14.10 -13.90
CA ILE A 7 4.55 13.67 -14.93
C ILE A 7 3.93 12.67 -15.90
N ALA A 8 3.09 11.76 -15.40
CA ALA A 8 2.40 10.80 -16.25
C ALA A 8 1.42 11.49 -17.23
N ASP A 9 0.75 12.56 -16.80
CA ASP A 9 -0.11 13.37 -17.69
C ASP A 9 0.71 14.06 -18.77
N GLU A 10 1.78 14.78 -18.39
CA GLU A 10 2.67 15.48 -19.33
C GLU A 10 3.19 14.56 -20.44
N TYR A 11 3.66 13.35 -20.09
CA TYR A 11 4.18 12.39 -21.06
C TYR A 11 3.07 11.69 -21.88
N THR A 12 1.84 11.62 -21.35
CA THR A 12 0.69 11.09 -22.08
C THR A 12 0.21 12.11 -23.11
N ASP A 13 0.13 13.39 -22.74
CA ASP A 13 -0.26 14.48 -23.65
C ASP A 13 0.74 14.62 -24.80
N GLY A 14 2.04 14.45 -24.53
CA GLY A 14 3.09 14.48 -25.57
C GLY A 14 3.14 13.23 -26.47
N ASN A 15 2.53 12.11 -26.06
CA ASN A 15 2.39 10.92 -26.90
C ASN A 15 1.13 10.12 -26.50
N PRO A 16 -0.05 10.51 -26.99
CA PRO A 16 -1.33 9.90 -26.59
C PRO A 16 -1.45 8.41 -26.94
N GLY A 17 -0.66 7.92 -27.91
CA GLY A 17 -0.59 6.50 -28.26
C GLY A 17 0.12 5.62 -27.22
N LYS A 18 0.70 6.22 -26.17
CA LYS A 18 1.37 5.52 -25.07
C LYS A 18 0.97 6.15 -23.73
N PRO A 19 -0.23 5.88 -23.19
CA PRO A 19 -0.66 6.43 -21.91
C PRO A 19 0.25 5.97 -20.77
N ARG A 20 0.49 6.85 -19.79
CA ARG A 20 1.20 6.55 -18.55
C ARG A 20 0.21 6.43 -17.40
N PHE A 21 0.36 5.37 -16.63
CA PHE A 21 -0.43 5.10 -15.44
C PHE A 21 0.45 5.21 -14.19
N VAL A 22 -0.19 5.53 -13.07
CA VAL A 22 0.41 5.65 -11.75
C VAL A 22 -0.19 4.60 -10.85
N ALA A 23 0.66 3.71 -10.36
CA ALA A 23 0.34 2.81 -9.26
C ALA A 23 0.72 3.47 -7.93
N GLY A 24 -0.22 3.54 -7.00
CA GLY A 24 0.01 3.83 -5.61
C GLY A 24 0.43 2.55 -4.90
N VAL A 25 1.65 2.54 -4.39
CA VAL A 25 2.25 1.37 -3.74
C VAL A 25 1.82 1.27 -2.28
N LEU A 26 1.28 0.12 -1.90
CA LEU A 26 1.03 -0.29 -0.53
C LEU A 26 1.98 -1.44 -0.21
N GLY A 27 3.14 -1.09 0.34
CA GLY A 27 4.12 -2.07 0.84
C GLY A 27 3.73 -2.61 2.22
N PRO A 28 4.43 -3.63 2.73
CA PRO A 28 4.17 -4.17 4.06
C PRO A 28 4.45 -3.11 5.13
N LEU A 29 3.63 -3.10 6.18
CA LEU A 29 3.94 -2.33 7.38
C LEU A 29 5.13 -2.96 8.13
N ASN A 30 5.72 -2.20 9.04
CA ASN A 30 6.83 -2.66 9.90
C ASN A 30 6.38 -3.61 11.03
N LYS A 31 5.08 -3.87 11.16
CA LYS A 31 4.48 -4.75 12.18
C LYS A 31 3.88 -6.00 11.54
N MET A 32 4.21 -7.15 12.12
CA MET A 32 3.69 -8.45 11.71
C MET A 32 2.40 -8.78 12.47
N LEU A 33 1.45 -9.38 11.76
CA LEU A 33 0.20 -9.92 12.29
C LEU A 33 0.26 -11.45 12.41
N SER A 34 0.98 -12.13 11.52
CA SER A 34 1.07 -13.60 11.55
C SER A 34 2.13 -14.16 12.49
N LEU A 35 3.13 -13.37 12.89
CA LEU A 35 4.24 -13.81 13.75
C LEU A 35 4.36 -12.94 15.00
N SER A 36 4.60 -13.58 16.15
CA SER A 36 4.97 -12.88 17.38
C SER A 36 6.42 -12.37 17.28
N PRO A 37 6.69 -11.10 17.63
CA PRO A 37 8.06 -10.62 17.81
C PRO A 37 8.71 -11.12 19.11
N ASP A 38 7.94 -11.68 20.04
CA ASP A 38 8.44 -12.23 21.30
C ASP A 38 8.64 -13.74 21.18
N VAL A 39 9.89 -14.18 21.29
CA VAL A 39 10.27 -15.60 21.23
C VAL A 39 9.73 -16.38 22.45
N GLY A 40 9.52 -15.72 23.58
CA GLY A 40 8.98 -16.31 24.81
C GLY A 40 7.46 -16.46 24.82
N ASP A 41 6.76 -15.71 23.97
CA ASP A 41 5.30 -15.73 23.85
C ASP A 41 4.86 -15.81 22.36
N PRO A 42 4.61 -17.02 21.82
CA PRO A 42 4.16 -17.18 20.43
C PRO A 42 2.75 -16.62 20.17
N GLY A 43 1.96 -16.38 21.23
CA GLY A 43 0.62 -15.80 21.14
C GLY A 43 0.62 -14.28 21.08
N TYR A 44 1.70 -13.61 21.51
CA TYR A 44 1.78 -12.16 21.54
C TYR A 44 1.66 -11.54 20.12
N ARG A 45 0.93 -10.43 20.03
CA ARG A 45 0.79 -9.61 18.83
C ARG A 45 0.93 -8.15 19.21
N GLU A 46 1.79 -7.43 18.50
CA GLU A 46 2.06 -6.01 18.78
C GLU A 46 0.96 -5.09 18.24
N VAL A 47 0.25 -5.53 17.19
CA VAL A 47 -0.86 -4.81 16.58
C VAL A 47 -2.02 -5.76 16.31
N THR A 48 -3.22 -5.20 16.29
CA THR A 48 -4.45 -5.88 15.88
C THR A 48 -4.67 -5.78 14.38
N PHE A 49 -5.48 -6.68 13.84
CA PHE A 49 -5.85 -6.64 12.41
C PHE A 49 -6.52 -5.31 12.04
N ASP A 50 -7.42 -4.80 12.89
CA ASP A 50 -8.16 -3.55 12.64
C ASP A 50 -7.25 -2.31 12.64
N GLU A 51 -6.22 -2.27 13.49
CA GLU A 51 -5.22 -1.19 13.47
C GLU A 51 -4.44 -1.17 12.15
N VAL A 52 -4.10 -2.35 11.62
CA VAL A 52 -3.41 -2.47 10.33
C VAL A 52 -4.33 -2.11 9.17
N VAL A 53 -5.61 -2.52 9.19
CA VAL A 53 -6.61 -2.09 8.21
C VAL A 53 -6.77 -0.58 8.22
N ALA A 54 -6.83 0.04 9.40
CA ALA A 54 -6.95 1.50 9.53
C ALA A 54 -5.74 2.21 8.90
N ALA A 55 -4.52 1.74 9.18
CA ALA A 55 -3.29 2.28 8.60
C ALA A 55 -3.26 2.14 7.07
N TYR A 56 -3.61 0.97 6.52
CA TYR A 56 -3.70 0.79 5.08
C TYR A 56 -4.76 1.68 4.44
N THR A 57 -5.91 1.83 5.10
CA THR A 57 -7.00 2.69 4.63
C THR A 57 -6.56 4.15 4.50
N GLU A 58 -5.80 4.66 5.48
CA GLU A 58 -5.24 6.01 5.43
C GLU A 58 -4.28 6.17 4.25
N CYS A 59 -3.32 5.26 4.10
CA CYS A 59 -2.37 5.25 2.98
C CYS A 59 -3.08 5.16 1.63
N ALA A 60 -4.06 4.27 1.50
CA ALA A 60 -4.84 4.08 0.27
C ALA A 60 -5.60 5.35 -0.11
N ARG A 61 -6.28 6.00 0.84
CA ARG A 61 -6.97 7.28 0.61
C ARG A 61 -6.00 8.36 0.14
N ALA A 62 -4.85 8.52 0.81
CA ALA A 62 -3.84 9.50 0.41
C ALA A 62 -3.27 9.25 -1.00
N LEU A 63 -3.13 7.98 -1.40
CA LEU A 63 -2.68 7.62 -2.75
C LEU A 63 -3.76 7.92 -3.81
N LEU A 64 -5.03 7.61 -3.51
CA LEU A 64 -6.18 7.89 -4.37
C LEU A 64 -6.40 9.40 -4.53
N ASP A 65 -6.39 10.16 -3.43
CA ASP A 65 -6.49 11.63 -3.43
C ASP A 65 -5.33 12.27 -4.20
N GLY A 66 -4.14 11.66 -4.14
CA GLY A 66 -2.99 12.06 -4.93
C GLY A 66 -3.04 11.63 -6.40
N GLY A 67 -4.12 10.99 -6.85
CA GLY A 67 -4.38 10.65 -8.24
C GLY A 67 -3.78 9.34 -8.73
N ALA A 68 -3.48 8.37 -7.88
CA ALA A 68 -3.14 7.01 -8.33
C ALA A 68 -4.34 6.34 -9.02
N GLN A 69 -4.12 5.57 -10.09
CA GLN A 69 -5.19 4.81 -10.78
C GLN A 69 -5.24 3.36 -10.36
N ILE A 70 -4.12 2.84 -9.86
CA ILE A 70 -3.96 1.45 -9.44
C ILE A 70 -3.46 1.51 -8.00
N LEU A 71 -4.01 0.69 -7.12
CA LEU A 71 -3.37 0.38 -5.85
C LEU A 71 -2.63 -0.95 -6.03
N LEU A 72 -1.33 -0.94 -5.72
CA LEU A 72 -0.48 -2.11 -5.84
C LEU A 72 -0.02 -2.53 -4.45
N VAL A 73 -0.62 -3.62 -3.96
CA VAL A 73 -0.16 -4.29 -2.74
C VAL A 73 1.06 -5.14 -3.10
N GLU A 74 2.25 -4.73 -2.67
CA GLU A 74 3.51 -5.39 -3.04
C GLU A 74 4.41 -5.68 -1.85
N THR A 75 5.45 -6.50 -2.10
CA THR A 75 6.46 -6.89 -1.10
C THR A 75 5.85 -7.53 0.15
N ILE A 76 4.69 -8.17 0.02
CA ILE A 76 4.00 -8.84 1.12
C ILE A 76 4.75 -10.12 1.52
N TYR A 77 5.28 -10.11 2.74
CA TYR A 77 5.88 -11.28 3.38
C TYR A 77 4.98 -11.88 4.47
N ASP A 78 3.99 -11.11 4.97
CA ASP A 78 2.97 -11.55 5.93
C ASP A 78 1.59 -11.51 5.23
N THR A 79 1.01 -12.67 4.98
CA THR A 79 -0.27 -12.77 4.26
C THR A 79 -1.46 -12.19 5.02
N LEU A 80 -1.43 -12.17 6.36
CA LEU A 80 -2.49 -11.53 7.14
C LEU A 80 -2.40 -10.00 7.05
N ASN A 81 -1.18 -9.48 6.96
CA ASN A 81 -0.92 -8.08 6.65
C ASN A 81 -1.36 -7.73 5.22
N GLY A 82 -1.04 -8.57 4.23
CA GLY A 82 -1.54 -8.42 2.86
C GLY A 82 -3.07 -8.46 2.77
N LYS A 83 -3.73 -9.30 3.57
CA LYS A 83 -5.19 -9.34 3.67
C LYS A 83 -5.78 -8.06 4.26
N ALA A 84 -5.10 -7.42 5.21
CA ALA A 84 -5.56 -6.15 5.78
C ALA A 84 -5.49 -4.98 4.77
N ALA A 85 -4.69 -5.12 3.70
CA ALA A 85 -4.59 -4.15 2.63
C ALA A 85 -5.66 -4.32 1.52
N LEU A 86 -6.42 -5.42 1.53
CA LEU A 86 -7.44 -5.78 0.52
C LEU A 86 -8.86 -5.50 1.03
#